data_AF-A0A2L0NE84-F1
#
_entry.id   AF-A0A2L0NE84-F1
#
_cell.length_a   1.000
_cell.length_b   1.000
_cell.length_c   1.000
_cell.angle_alpha   90.00
_cell.angle_beta   90.00
_cell.angle_gamma   90.00
#
_symmetry.space_group_name_H-M   'P 1'
#
loop_
_entity.id
_entity.type
_entity.pdbx_description
1 polymer ?
#
loop_
_entity_poly.entity_id
_entity_poly.type
_entity_poly.pdbx_seq_one_letter_code
_entity_poly.pdbx_strand_id
1 'polypeptide(L)'
;MRTVRLPRRSFTPATLSARRRGACPGTAAARPASLPPDGSVRTPDRWPGTLLAGPPKGRVRAGRGRERQKDGAGAVTQLTETVEGSGLRADAGEDGRGPGRRFAVDGFAPRHDGRSRERGKALRGRTPRERHAELALAGDRPTAVEAIEASNAGRLTDLVPIRLGRMAATPFAFLRGSAGLMAADLATTPATGITAQLCGDAHAANFGLYGDARGRLVMDINDFDETVPGPWEWDLKRLAASLVLAGREIGADETTARRAAFDAAGSYRRTMRTLAKLPVLDAWNAVADDQLVSFAQAHDLAEALQKVGAKALGNTGARFAAKSTVRTEDGGWRFTAAPPVLSEVPDATAGAVAASLGPYVRTVPAELHPLLSRYQVQDVAFRVVGTGSVGTRSYVVLLTDHREQALVLQVKEARPSVLLPHLARAGFPVTEPAQDAHEGRRVVLGQKRMQVVSDTLLGWTTVDKLPYQVRQFRNRKGSVDPAALLPGQLDDYARITGALLARAHAHTADPGLITGYCGKNEALDEAVAAFAVAYADRTEADHADLLAAIRAGRLPAEHGV
;
A
#
# COMPACT_ATOMS: atom_id res chain seq x y z
N MET A 1 -11.63 -64.35 -39.69
CA MET A 1 -12.81 -64.49 -40.58
C MET A 1 -13.62 -63.19 -40.53
N ARG A 2 -13.85 -62.57 -41.69
CA ARG A 2 -14.79 -61.47 -42.05
C ARG A 2 -14.74 -60.10 -41.32
N THR A 3 -14.19 -59.15 -42.08
CA THR A 3 -14.51 -57.72 -42.30
C THR A 3 -15.96 -57.26 -42.13
N VAL A 4 -16.18 -55.99 -41.70
CA VAL A 4 -16.90 -54.89 -42.43
C VAL A 4 -16.44 -53.49 -41.91
N ARG A 5 -16.31 -52.53 -42.83
CA ARG A 5 -15.83 -51.13 -42.73
C ARG A 5 -16.98 -50.09 -42.66
N LEU A 6 -16.73 -48.98 -41.93
CA LEU A 6 -16.94 -47.51 -42.17
C LEU A 6 -17.80 -47.01 -43.38
N PRO A 7 -18.45 -45.80 -43.34
CA PRO A 7 -17.70 -44.52 -43.34
C PRO A 7 -18.31 -43.22 -42.75
N ARG A 8 -17.40 -42.25 -42.62
CA ARG A 8 -17.52 -40.80 -42.34
C ARG A 8 -18.22 -40.03 -43.48
N ARG A 9 -18.80 -38.86 -43.17
CA ARG A 9 -19.09 -37.80 -44.14
C ARG A 9 -18.60 -36.43 -43.64
N SER A 10 -17.90 -35.74 -44.53
CA SER A 10 -17.57 -34.31 -44.58
C SER A 10 -18.55 -33.58 -45.51
N PHE A 11 -18.70 -32.25 -45.43
CA PHE A 11 -18.65 -31.29 -46.56
C PHE A 11 -18.90 -29.83 -46.12
N THR A 12 -18.25 -28.93 -46.86
CA THR A 12 -18.00 -27.48 -46.72
C THR A 12 -19.07 -26.58 -47.42
N PRO A 13 -18.97 -25.22 -47.34
CA PRO A 13 -20.08 -24.28 -47.55
C PRO A 13 -20.19 -23.71 -48.99
N ALA A 14 -21.33 -23.05 -49.28
CA ALA A 14 -21.61 -22.37 -50.56
C ALA A 14 -21.98 -20.88 -50.39
N THR A 15 -21.40 -20.06 -51.25
CA THR A 15 -21.68 -18.64 -51.55
C THR A 15 -22.63 -18.46 -52.74
N LEU A 16 -23.43 -17.38 -52.80
CA LEU A 16 -23.93 -16.80 -54.06
C LEU A 16 -24.49 -15.34 -53.94
N SER A 17 -23.73 -14.40 -54.52
CA SER A 17 -24.06 -13.21 -55.35
C SER A 17 -25.44 -12.49 -55.36
N ALA A 18 -25.38 -11.19 -54.99
CA ALA A 18 -25.85 -9.94 -55.63
C ALA A 18 -26.94 -9.88 -56.74
N ARG A 19 -27.83 -8.85 -56.64
CA ARG A 19 -28.32 -7.98 -57.76
C ARG A 19 -28.79 -6.60 -57.26
N ARG A 20 -28.60 -5.59 -58.13
CA ARG A 20 -28.78 -4.12 -57.98
C ARG A 20 -30.06 -3.57 -58.69
N ARG A 21 -30.37 -2.29 -58.41
CA ARG A 21 -31.10 -1.21 -59.15
C ARG A 21 -32.50 -0.88 -58.57
N GLY A 22 -32.98 0.35 -58.40
CA GLY A 22 -32.47 1.72 -58.66
C GLY A 22 -33.50 2.83 -58.26
N ALA A 23 -32.95 4.04 -58.00
CA ALA A 23 -33.43 5.45 -58.07
C ALA A 23 -34.90 5.94 -57.82
N CYS A 24 -35.03 6.90 -56.86
CA CYS A 24 -35.66 8.27 -56.76
C CYS A 24 -36.81 8.74 -57.70
N PRO A 25 -37.69 9.75 -57.34
CA PRO A 25 -37.41 11.08 -56.68
C PRO A 25 -38.46 11.59 -55.62
N GLY A 26 -38.16 12.52 -54.69
CA GLY A 26 -38.28 14.01 -54.76
C GLY A 26 -39.46 14.54 -53.89
N THR A 27 -39.31 15.33 -52.80
CA THR A 27 -39.26 16.82 -52.71
C THR A 27 -39.24 17.25 -51.21
N ALA A 28 -38.27 18.04 -50.71
CA ALA A 28 -38.29 19.50 -50.40
C ALA A 28 -39.26 19.93 -49.24
N ALA A 29 -38.96 20.77 -48.24
CA ALA A 29 -37.87 21.71 -47.91
C ALA A 29 -37.95 22.15 -46.42
N ALA A 30 -36.82 22.59 -45.82
CA ALA A 30 -36.65 23.88 -45.10
C ALA A 30 -35.36 23.90 -44.24
N ARG A 31 -34.53 24.93 -44.46
CA ARG A 31 -33.38 25.46 -43.70
C ARG A 31 -33.71 26.94 -43.40
N PRO A 32 -33.10 27.68 -42.43
CA PRO A 32 -31.65 27.95 -42.32
C PRO A 32 -31.16 27.97 -40.83
N ALA A 33 -29.91 28.23 -40.41
CA ALA A 33 -28.89 29.17 -40.88
C ALA A 33 -27.46 28.75 -40.48
N SER A 34 -26.51 29.28 -41.25
CA SER A 34 -25.05 29.13 -41.20
C SER A 34 -24.37 30.35 -40.56
N LEU A 35 -23.29 30.12 -39.80
CA LEU A 35 -22.35 31.15 -39.34
C LEU A 35 -21.01 31.01 -40.09
N PRO A 36 -20.28 32.12 -40.36
CA PRO A 36 -19.07 32.12 -41.18
C PRO A 36 -17.78 31.87 -40.36
N PRO A 37 -16.65 31.59 -41.04
CA PRO A 37 -15.36 31.33 -40.42
C PRO A 37 -14.45 32.58 -40.36
N ASP A 38 -13.37 32.43 -39.58
CA ASP A 38 -12.09 33.16 -39.60
C ASP A 38 -11.82 34.22 -38.51
N GLY A 39 -10.58 34.23 -37.99
CA GLY A 39 -10.02 35.37 -37.25
C GLY A 39 -9.43 35.13 -35.86
N SER A 40 -8.16 34.69 -35.82
CA SER A 40 -7.14 35.02 -34.80
C SER A 40 -7.33 34.55 -33.34
N VAL A 41 -6.50 33.59 -32.93
CA VAL A 41 -6.18 33.28 -31.54
C VAL A 41 -5.36 34.42 -30.95
N ARG A 42 -5.95 35.21 -30.03
CA ARG A 42 -5.21 36.09 -29.13
C ARG A 42 -4.90 35.33 -27.83
N THR A 43 -3.62 35.13 -27.56
CA THR A 43 -3.06 34.84 -26.24
C THR A 43 -3.30 36.02 -25.29
N PRO A 44 -3.76 35.84 -24.04
CA PRO A 44 -3.58 36.84 -23.01
C PRO A 44 -2.20 36.71 -22.37
N ASP A 45 -1.55 37.86 -22.29
CA ASP A 45 -0.20 38.09 -21.81
C ASP A 45 0.07 37.65 -20.37
N ARG A 46 1.35 37.33 -20.18
CA ARG A 46 2.17 37.40 -18.97
C ARG A 46 1.57 38.26 -17.85
N TRP A 47 1.36 37.65 -16.68
CA TRP A 47 1.27 38.38 -15.42
C TRP A 47 2.69 38.76 -14.95
N PRO A 48 2.90 40.03 -14.54
CA PRO A 48 4.21 40.56 -14.21
C PRO A 48 4.66 40.12 -12.82
N GLY A 49 5.97 39.91 -12.69
CA GLY A 49 6.63 39.66 -11.41
C GLY A 49 6.43 40.81 -10.43
N THR A 50 6.39 40.49 -9.14
CA THR A 50 6.42 41.50 -8.08
C THR A 50 7.32 41.01 -6.95
N LEU A 51 8.53 41.56 -6.97
CA LEU A 51 9.26 42.17 -5.86
C LEU A 51 9.12 41.53 -4.47
N LEU A 52 10.21 40.86 -4.08
CA LEU A 52 10.60 40.64 -2.68
C LEU A 52 10.78 42.00 -1.96
N ALA A 53 9.81 42.36 -1.13
CA ALA A 53 9.96 43.38 -0.10
C ALA A 53 10.18 42.70 1.27
N GLY A 54 11.26 43.05 1.96
CA GLY A 54 11.64 42.51 3.26
C GLY A 54 10.67 42.87 4.39
N PRO A 55 10.78 42.22 5.57
CA PRO A 55 9.81 42.37 6.63
C PRO A 55 9.98 43.71 7.38
N PRO A 56 8.88 44.40 7.76
CA PRO A 56 8.94 45.58 8.59
C PRO A 56 9.16 45.21 10.06
N LYS A 57 9.95 46.05 10.76
CA LYS A 57 10.14 46.03 12.21
C LYS A 57 8.88 46.62 12.88
N GLY A 58 8.13 45.80 13.61
CA GLY A 58 7.01 46.23 14.44
C GLY A 58 7.13 45.71 15.88
N ARG A 59 7.25 46.63 16.84
CA ARG A 59 7.20 46.36 18.29
C ARG A 59 5.78 45.96 18.67
N VAL A 60 5.61 44.84 19.39
CA VAL A 60 4.34 44.50 20.06
C VAL A 60 4.59 44.24 21.55
N ARG A 61 3.81 44.94 22.37
CA ARG A 61 3.80 44.95 23.84
C ARG A 61 3.18 43.65 24.36
N ALA A 62 3.79 43.06 25.39
CA ALA A 62 3.29 41.88 26.09
C ALA A 62 2.09 42.22 26.99
N GLY A 63 0.99 41.46 26.84
CA GLY A 63 -0.10 41.36 27.80
C GLY A 63 -0.11 39.97 28.44
N ARG A 64 -0.07 39.92 29.77
CA ARG A 64 -0.12 38.69 30.57
C ARG A 64 -1.56 38.15 30.62
N GLY A 65 -1.73 36.86 30.36
CA GLY A 65 -2.94 36.11 30.67
C GLY A 65 -2.56 34.68 31.06
N ARG A 66 -2.72 34.34 32.34
CA ARG A 66 -2.57 32.98 32.88
C ARG A 66 -3.86 32.23 32.63
N GLU A 67 -3.79 31.02 32.07
CA GLU A 67 -4.83 30.02 32.31
C GLU A 67 -4.23 28.62 32.34
N ARG A 68 -4.62 27.86 33.36
CA ARG A 68 -4.16 26.51 33.68
C ARG A 68 -5.05 25.52 32.93
N GLN A 69 -4.47 24.51 32.28
CA GLN A 69 -5.22 23.30 31.96
C GLN A 69 -4.34 22.06 32.12
N LYS A 70 -4.94 21.05 32.75
CA LYS A 70 -4.34 19.86 33.36
C LYS A 70 -3.88 18.82 32.34
N ASP A 71 -2.86 18.10 32.76
CA ASP A 71 -2.14 17.02 32.07
C ASP A 71 -3.00 15.78 31.76
N GLY A 72 -2.59 15.10 30.70
CA GLY A 72 -3.03 13.76 30.31
C GLY A 72 -2.07 13.18 29.27
N ALA A 73 -0.81 12.97 29.65
CA ALA A 73 0.24 12.44 28.79
C ALA A 73 0.24 10.90 28.81
N GLY A 74 -0.11 10.27 27.69
CA GLY A 74 0.09 8.85 27.42
C GLY A 74 1.47 8.63 26.78
N ALA A 75 2.28 7.78 27.42
CA ALA A 75 3.68 7.55 27.10
C ALA A 75 3.90 6.72 25.83
N VAL A 76 4.91 7.12 25.03
CA VAL A 76 5.56 6.29 24.00
C VAL A 76 7.01 6.14 24.44
N THR A 77 7.39 4.94 24.88
CA THR A 77 8.73 4.63 25.37
C THR A 77 9.56 4.02 24.24
N GLN A 78 10.60 4.73 23.79
CA GLN A 78 11.79 4.10 23.20
C GLN A 78 12.91 4.19 24.22
N LEU A 79 13.58 3.05 24.43
CA LEU A 79 14.71 2.85 25.32
C LEU A 79 15.85 3.83 25.02
N THR A 80 15.98 4.84 25.88
CA THR A 80 17.26 5.48 26.19
C THR A 80 17.40 5.50 27.70
N GLU A 81 18.59 5.19 28.19
CA GLU A 81 18.98 5.12 29.58
C GLU A 81 18.33 6.20 30.45
N THR A 82 17.79 5.79 31.58
CA THR A 82 17.17 6.64 32.59
C THR A 82 18.16 7.68 33.09
N VAL A 83 17.89 8.94 32.77
CA VAL A 83 18.39 10.09 33.54
C VAL A 83 17.17 10.79 34.12
N GLU A 84 16.89 10.50 35.39
CA GLU A 84 16.00 11.34 36.19
C GLU A 84 16.61 12.74 36.30
N GLY A 85 15.84 13.77 35.97
CA GLY A 85 16.33 15.14 36.05
C GLY A 85 15.37 16.18 35.55
N SER A 86 14.41 16.54 36.41
CA SER A 86 13.70 17.82 36.33
C SER A 86 14.68 19.00 36.19
N GLY A 87 14.43 19.89 35.25
CA GLY A 87 14.99 21.25 35.26
C GLY A 87 15.74 21.61 33.99
N LEU A 88 15.24 22.64 33.31
CA LEU A 88 16.03 23.49 32.42
C LEU A 88 17.29 23.95 33.16
N ARG A 89 18.43 23.28 32.95
CA ARG A 89 19.75 23.84 33.29
C ARG A 89 20.32 24.47 32.03
N ALA A 90 20.10 25.76 31.91
CA ALA A 90 20.95 26.61 31.09
C ALA A 90 22.23 26.85 31.91
N ASP A 91 23.32 26.16 31.58
CA ASP A 91 24.65 26.57 32.04
C ASP A 91 25.00 27.90 31.37
N ALA A 92 24.78 28.99 32.10
CA ALA A 92 25.29 30.30 31.75
C ALA A 92 26.69 30.44 32.36
N GLY A 93 27.73 30.20 31.54
CA GLY A 93 29.10 30.55 31.91
C GLY A 93 29.25 32.07 32.06
N GLU A 94 30.04 32.49 33.06
CA GLU A 94 30.23 33.89 33.50
C GLU A 94 30.94 34.81 32.50
N ASP A 95 31.44 34.29 31.37
CA ASP A 95 31.90 35.10 30.26
C ASP A 95 30.85 35.00 29.15
N GLY A 96 30.13 36.10 28.88
CA GLY A 96 28.96 36.22 28.00
C GLY A 96 29.11 35.76 26.53
N ARG A 97 30.11 34.94 26.20
CA ARG A 97 30.25 34.09 25.03
C ARG A 97 30.40 32.62 25.43
N GLY A 98 29.41 32.09 26.15
CA GLY A 98 29.29 30.65 26.41
C GLY A 98 29.09 29.82 25.12
N PRO A 99 29.34 28.49 25.17
CA PRO A 99 29.19 27.61 24.02
C PRO A 99 27.75 27.71 23.52
N GLY A 100 27.57 28.14 22.26
CA GLY A 100 26.30 28.64 21.71
C GLY A 100 25.03 27.86 22.11
N ARG A 101 23.90 28.57 22.19
CA ARG A 101 22.59 28.10 22.70
C ARG A 101 22.29 26.67 22.25
N ARG A 102 22.00 25.79 23.22
CA ARG A 102 21.58 24.40 22.99
C ARG A 102 20.16 24.23 23.51
N PHE A 103 19.30 23.60 22.71
CA PHE A 103 17.94 23.26 23.09
C PHE A 103 17.76 21.75 22.95
N ALA A 104 17.23 21.12 23.97
CA ALA A 104 16.71 19.76 23.92
C ALA A 104 15.19 19.89 24.07
N VAL A 105 14.45 19.39 23.09
CA VAL A 105 12.99 19.43 23.07
C VAL A 105 12.51 18.06 22.65
N ASP A 106 11.64 17.46 23.44
CA ASP A 106 11.06 16.15 23.14
C ASP A 106 10.36 16.15 21.78
N GLY A 107 10.58 15.09 21.00
CA GLY A 107 10.07 14.97 19.64
C GLY A 107 10.93 15.65 18.57
N PHE A 108 11.99 16.38 18.92
CA PHE A 108 12.94 16.95 17.98
C PHE A 108 14.30 16.25 18.05
N ALA A 109 15.00 16.18 16.91
CA ALA A 109 16.31 15.54 16.86
C ALA A 109 17.33 16.28 17.75
N PRO A 110 18.17 15.56 18.51
CA PRO A 110 19.29 16.17 19.21
C PRO A 110 20.30 16.71 18.20
N ARG A 111 21.28 17.50 18.69
CA ARG A 111 22.36 18.00 17.83
C ARG A 111 23.05 16.83 17.12
N HIS A 112 22.98 16.85 15.79
CA HIS A 112 23.53 15.81 14.94
C HIS A 112 25.05 15.70 15.12
N ASP A 113 25.57 14.50 15.34
CA ASP A 113 26.99 14.23 15.51
C ASP A 113 27.70 13.85 14.20
N GLY A 114 26.97 13.69 13.08
CA GLY A 114 27.53 13.32 11.79
C GLY A 114 27.72 11.82 11.57
N ARG A 115 27.49 10.98 12.58
CA ARG A 115 28.04 9.60 12.59
C ARG A 115 27.06 8.50 12.20
N SER A 116 25.85 8.84 11.79
CA SER A 116 24.84 7.83 11.41
C SER A 116 25.37 6.79 10.40
N ARG A 117 26.08 7.28 9.37
CA ARG A 117 26.73 6.43 8.36
C ARG A 117 27.81 5.51 8.93
N GLU A 118 28.60 6.00 9.90
CA GLU A 118 29.65 5.24 10.56
C GLU A 118 29.05 4.13 11.43
N ARG A 119 28.00 4.46 12.19
CA ARG A 119 27.23 3.47 12.98
C ARG A 119 26.65 2.38 12.09
N GLY A 120 26.07 2.76 10.96
CA GLY A 120 25.55 1.80 9.97
C GLY A 120 26.64 0.88 9.42
N LYS A 121 27.82 1.44 9.10
CA LYS A 121 28.97 0.66 8.65
C LYS A 121 29.46 -0.32 9.72
N ALA A 122 29.46 0.09 10.99
CA ALA A 122 29.89 -0.75 12.11
C ALA A 122 29.01 -1.99 12.31
N LEU A 123 27.71 -1.91 11.97
CA LEU A 123 26.78 -3.06 12.07
C LEU A 123 27.21 -4.26 11.22
N ARG A 124 28.03 -4.06 10.18
CA ARG A 124 28.58 -5.16 9.36
C ARG A 124 29.48 -6.12 10.14
N GLY A 125 30.08 -5.67 11.24
CA GLY A 125 30.89 -6.55 12.10
C GLY A 125 30.03 -7.60 12.80
N ARG A 126 28.77 -7.27 13.11
CA ARG A 126 27.80 -8.19 13.74
C ARG A 126 27.00 -8.96 12.69
N THR A 127 26.54 -8.25 11.66
CA THR A 127 25.71 -8.79 10.59
C THR A 127 26.35 -8.46 9.24
N PRO A 128 27.35 -9.24 8.77
CA PRO A 128 27.90 -9.10 7.42
C PRO A 128 26.78 -9.18 6.38
N ARG A 129 26.92 -8.46 5.27
CA ARG A 129 25.81 -8.31 4.29
C ARG A 129 25.53 -9.63 3.58
N GLU A 130 26.56 -10.42 3.38
CA GLU A 130 26.57 -11.73 2.75
C GLU A 130 25.69 -12.72 3.53
N ARG A 131 25.56 -12.53 4.86
CA ARG A 131 24.66 -13.34 5.70
C ARG A 131 23.19 -13.19 5.36
N HIS A 132 22.79 -12.12 4.65
CA HIS A 132 21.40 -11.98 4.20
C HIS A 132 20.96 -13.03 3.19
N ALA A 133 21.89 -13.80 2.61
CA ALA A 133 21.60 -14.97 1.79
C ALA A 133 21.14 -16.19 2.59
N GLU A 134 21.38 -16.21 3.91
CA GLU A 134 21.06 -17.34 4.78
C GLU A 134 19.54 -17.49 4.96
N LEU A 135 19.02 -18.67 4.62
CA LEU A 135 17.68 -19.13 4.95
C LEU A 135 17.79 -20.34 5.89
N ALA A 136 17.71 -20.09 7.20
CA ALA A 136 17.73 -21.12 8.23
C ALA A 136 16.34 -21.25 8.86
N LEU A 137 15.59 -22.27 8.44
CA LEU A 137 14.26 -22.55 8.97
C LEU A 137 14.35 -23.11 10.40
N ALA A 138 13.49 -22.63 11.29
CA ALA A 138 13.46 -23.09 12.67
C ALA A 138 12.94 -24.54 12.77
N GLY A 139 13.44 -25.31 13.75
CA GLY A 139 12.96 -26.68 13.97
C GLY A 139 11.50 -26.77 14.43
N ASP A 140 10.99 -25.69 15.03
CA ASP A 140 9.60 -25.49 15.45
C ASP A 140 8.78 -24.67 14.43
N ARG A 141 9.28 -24.53 13.19
CA ARG A 141 8.54 -23.87 12.11
C ARG A 141 7.21 -24.59 11.88
N PRO A 142 6.05 -23.88 11.89
CA PRO A 142 4.78 -24.50 11.57
C PRO A 142 4.76 -24.97 10.11
N THR A 143 4.02 -26.05 9.84
CA THR A 143 3.74 -26.46 8.46
C THR A 143 2.91 -25.39 7.75
N ALA A 144 2.94 -25.38 6.41
CA ALA A 144 2.13 -24.47 5.60
C ALA A 144 0.64 -24.56 5.95
N VAL A 145 0.15 -25.78 6.19
CA VAL A 145 -1.23 -26.06 6.56
C VAL A 145 -1.56 -25.50 7.94
N GLU A 146 -0.74 -25.75 8.96
CA GLU A 146 -0.94 -25.22 10.32
C GLU A 146 -0.91 -23.68 10.34
N ALA A 147 0.02 -23.07 9.61
CA ALA A 147 0.09 -21.61 9.50
C ALA A 147 -1.18 -21.03 8.84
N ILE A 148 -1.71 -21.71 7.83
CA ILE A 148 -2.96 -21.31 7.17
C ILE A 148 -4.17 -21.49 8.09
N GLU A 149 -4.28 -22.63 8.77
CA GLU A 149 -5.33 -22.90 9.76
C GLU A 149 -5.32 -21.83 10.88
N ALA A 150 -4.15 -21.53 11.44
CA ALA A 150 -3.98 -20.47 12.43
C ALA A 150 -4.40 -19.09 11.87
N SER A 151 -4.02 -18.77 10.63
CA SER A 151 -4.39 -17.51 9.98
C SER A 151 -5.90 -17.38 9.65
N ASN A 152 -6.64 -18.49 9.66
CA ASN A 152 -8.09 -18.52 9.46
C ASN A 152 -8.87 -18.25 10.75
N ALA A 153 -8.25 -18.36 11.93
CA ALA A 153 -8.91 -18.05 13.19
C ALA A 153 -9.54 -16.66 13.16
N GLY A 154 -10.81 -16.54 13.57
CA GLY A 154 -11.57 -15.27 13.58
C GLY A 154 -12.03 -14.73 12.22
N ARG A 155 -11.75 -15.43 11.10
CA ARG A 155 -12.31 -15.09 9.78
C ARG A 155 -13.76 -15.57 9.65
N LEU A 156 -14.50 -14.96 8.72
CA LEU A 156 -15.81 -15.41 8.29
C LEU A 156 -15.68 -16.77 7.58
N THR A 157 -16.21 -17.82 8.21
CA THR A 157 -16.07 -19.22 7.78
C THR A 157 -16.49 -19.44 6.33
N ASP A 158 -17.59 -18.83 5.89
CA ASP A 158 -18.13 -19.00 4.54
C ASP A 158 -17.21 -18.45 3.43
N LEU A 159 -16.27 -17.58 3.78
CA LEU A 159 -15.30 -16.99 2.84
C LEU A 159 -13.93 -17.68 2.89
N VAL A 160 -13.69 -18.56 3.87
CA VAL A 160 -12.44 -19.31 3.98
C VAL A 160 -12.18 -20.17 2.72
N PRO A 161 -13.17 -20.88 2.15
CA PRO A 161 -12.94 -21.63 0.91
C PRO A 161 -12.48 -20.77 -0.27
N ILE A 162 -13.07 -19.59 -0.43
CA ILE A 162 -12.66 -18.62 -1.48
C ILE A 162 -11.22 -18.15 -1.24
N ARG A 163 -10.84 -17.87 0.01
CA ARG A 163 -9.47 -17.50 0.36
C ARG A 163 -8.49 -18.60 -0.07
N LEU A 164 -8.80 -19.84 0.29
CA LEU A 164 -7.95 -20.99 0.01
C LEU A 164 -7.86 -21.27 -1.48
N GLY A 165 -8.95 -21.13 -2.23
CA GLY A 165 -8.93 -21.26 -3.69
C GLY A 165 -8.07 -20.19 -4.38
N ARG A 166 -8.10 -18.94 -3.89
CA ARG A 166 -7.22 -17.88 -4.39
C ARG A 166 -5.75 -18.11 -4.04
N MET A 167 -5.45 -18.60 -2.84
CA MET A 167 -4.08 -18.96 -2.44
C MET A 167 -3.55 -20.19 -3.19
N ALA A 168 -4.44 -21.13 -3.56
CA ALA A 168 -4.11 -22.32 -4.31
C ALA A 168 -3.78 -22.02 -5.78
N ALA A 169 -4.17 -20.86 -6.31
CA ALA A 169 -4.03 -20.54 -7.73
C ALA A 169 -2.57 -20.58 -8.22
N THR A 170 -1.65 -19.91 -7.51
CA THR A 170 -0.22 -19.88 -7.85
C THR A 170 0.65 -19.72 -6.59
N PRO A 171 1.94 -20.11 -6.63
CA PRO A 171 2.90 -19.85 -5.54
C PRO A 171 3.01 -18.35 -5.18
N PHE A 172 2.92 -17.45 -6.16
CA PHE A 172 2.88 -16.01 -5.91
C PHE A 172 1.62 -15.60 -5.14
N ALA A 173 0.44 -16.12 -5.50
CA ALA A 173 -0.80 -15.89 -4.76
C ALA A 173 -0.76 -16.47 -3.35
N PHE A 174 -0.09 -17.63 -3.17
CA PHE A 174 0.17 -18.22 -1.86
C PHE A 174 1.02 -17.30 -0.99
N LEU A 175 2.16 -16.79 -1.49
CA LEU A 175 3.04 -15.87 -0.74
C LEU A 175 2.25 -14.67 -0.22
N ARG A 176 1.43 -14.06 -1.08
CA ARG A 176 0.56 -12.92 -0.74
C ARG A 176 -0.45 -13.24 0.36
N GLY A 177 -0.87 -14.50 0.48
CA GLY A 177 -1.81 -14.96 1.50
C GLY A 177 -1.17 -15.46 2.80
N SER A 178 0.16 -15.57 2.85
CA SER A 178 0.92 -16.26 3.92
C SER A 178 2.00 -15.38 4.59
N ALA A 179 1.74 -14.07 4.75
CA ALA A 179 2.67 -13.14 5.40
C ALA A 179 3.18 -13.61 6.77
N GLY A 180 2.31 -14.21 7.60
CA GLY A 180 2.69 -14.76 8.90
C GLY A 180 3.68 -15.92 8.81
N LEU A 181 3.55 -16.81 7.81
CA LEU A 181 4.48 -17.94 7.62
C LEU A 181 5.88 -17.42 7.27
N MET A 182 5.96 -16.43 6.38
CA MET A 182 7.25 -15.80 6.07
C MET A 182 7.82 -15.00 7.25
N ALA A 183 6.98 -14.34 8.04
CA ALA A 183 7.45 -13.68 9.26
C ALA A 183 8.04 -14.69 10.25
N ALA A 184 7.44 -15.89 10.38
CA ALA A 184 8.00 -16.97 11.18
C ALA A 184 9.39 -17.40 10.71
N ASP A 185 9.57 -17.54 9.39
CA ASP A 185 10.86 -17.91 8.80
C ASP A 185 11.90 -16.80 8.90
N LEU A 186 11.48 -15.54 8.75
CA LEU A 186 12.36 -14.38 8.86
C LEU A 186 12.83 -14.10 10.28
N ALA A 187 12.09 -14.55 11.30
CA ALA A 187 12.43 -14.37 12.70
C ALA A 187 13.76 -15.02 13.12
N THR A 188 14.23 -16.02 12.38
CA THR A 188 15.54 -16.67 12.59
C THR A 188 16.63 -16.15 11.66
N THR A 189 16.29 -15.27 10.71
CA THR A 189 17.28 -14.73 9.76
C THR A 189 18.08 -13.57 10.35
N PRO A 190 19.28 -13.29 9.82
CA PRO A 190 20.08 -12.17 10.30
C PRO A 190 19.36 -10.83 10.11
N ALA A 191 19.34 -10.03 11.18
CA ALA A 191 18.82 -8.66 11.19
C ALA A 191 19.90 -7.68 11.67
N THR A 192 19.86 -6.45 11.16
CA THR A 192 20.80 -5.39 11.58
C THR A 192 20.43 -4.74 12.92
N GLY A 193 19.18 -4.91 13.36
CA GLY A 193 18.60 -4.16 14.47
C GLY A 193 18.14 -2.75 14.09
N ILE A 194 18.28 -2.33 12.82
CA ILE A 194 17.72 -1.06 12.35
C ILE A 194 16.20 -1.23 12.23
N THR A 195 15.44 -0.41 12.95
CA THR A 195 13.98 -0.41 12.89
C THR A 195 13.49 0.60 11.86
N ALA A 196 12.57 0.16 11.00
CA ALA A 196 11.73 1.01 10.16
C ALA A 196 10.25 0.69 10.44
N GLN A 197 9.34 1.58 10.10
CA GLN A 197 7.93 1.20 9.93
C GLN A 197 7.85 0.31 8.69
N LEU A 198 7.43 -0.94 8.89
CA LEU A 198 7.18 -1.90 7.81
C LEU A 198 5.78 -1.69 7.26
N CYS A 199 5.57 -1.96 5.98
CA CYS A 199 4.21 -2.20 5.48
C CYS A 199 3.75 -3.61 5.89
N GLY A 200 4.71 -4.52 6.11
CA GLY A 200 4.50 -5.86 6.66
C GLY A 200 4.06 -6.90 5.62
N ASP A 201 3.67 -6.44 4.43
CA ASP A 201 3.29 -7.28 3.29
C ASP A 201 3.89 -6.75 1.98
N ALA A 202 5.19 -6.43 2.00
CA ALA A 202 5.89 -5.90 0.83
C ALA A 202 6.06 -6.98 -0.25
N HIS A 203 5.17 -7.01 -1.23
CA HIS A 203 5.24 -7.91 -2.38
C HIS A 203 4.97 -7.15 -3.68
N ALA A 204 5.35 -7.72 -4.83
CA ALA A 204 5.25 -7.09 -6.14
C ALA A 204 3.83 -6.55 -6.42
N ALA A 205 2.75 -7.27 -6.05
CA ALA A 205 1.37 -6.79 -6.24
C ALA A 205 0.88 -5.74 -5.21
N ASN A 206 1.72 -5.28 -4.28
CA ASN A 206 1.36 -4.31 -3.24
C ASN A 206 1.68 -2.86 -3.63
N PHE A 207 2.10 -2.63 -4.88
CA PHE A 207 2.37 -1.29 -5.40
C PHE A 207 1.30 -0.90 -6.42
N GLY A 208 0.88 0.37 -6.40
CA GLY A 208 -0.10 0.84 -7.37
C GLY A 208 -0.28 2.34 -7.38
N LEU A 209 -1.13 2.77 -8.30
CA LEU A 209 -1.48 4.16 -8.55
C LEU A 209 -2.73 4.52 -7.75
N TYR A 210 -2.74 5.70 -7.16
CA TYR A 210 -3.92 6.28 -6.53
C TYR A 210 -3.94 7.80 -6.69
N GLY A 211 -5.13 8.40 -6.53
CA GLY A 211 -5.29 9.84 -6.65
C GLY A 211 -4.81 10.60 -5.40
N ASP A 212 -3.99 11.64 -5.58
CA ASP A 212 -3.76 12.66 -4.56
C ASP A 212 -4.99 13.55 -4.35
N ALA A 213 -4.93 14.46 -3.38
CA ALA A 213 -6.01 15.40 -3.07
C ALA A 213 -6.41 16.31 -4.25
N ARG A 214 -5.54 16.47 -5.27
CA ARG A 214 -5.78 17.24 -6.50
C ARG A 214 -6.18 16.33 -7.68
N GLY A 215 -6.26 15.02 -7.48
CA GLY A 215 -6.57 14.02 -8.49
C GLY A 215 -5.39 13.61 -9.39
N ARG A 216 -4.16 14.03 -9.10
CA ARG A 216 -2.97 13.52 -9.80
C ARG A 216 -2.70 12.08 -9.33
N LEU A 217 -2.23 11.22 -10.22
CA LEU A 217 -1.89 9.86 -9.84
C LEU A 217 -0.50 9.84 -9.18
N VAL A 218 -0.40 9.10 -8.09
CA VAL A 218 0.85 8.82 -7.39
C VAL A 218 1.03 7.30 -7.28
N MET A 219 2.25 6.80 -7.56
CA MET A 219 2.62 5.41 -7.32
C MET A 219 3.22 5.24 -5.92
N ASP A 220 2.65 4.32 -5.14
CA ASP A 220 3.17 3.96 -3.82
C ASP A 220 2.66 2.57 -3.38
N ILE A 221 3.02 2.16 -2.16
CA ILE A 221 2.52 0.96 -1.49
C ILE A 221 1.01 1.12 -1.20
N ASN A 222 0.23 0.05 -1.34
CA ASN A 222 -1.24 0.08 -1.28
C ASN A 222 -1.86 -0.51 0.00
N ASP A 223 -1.23 -1.53 0.59
CA ASP A 223 -1.76 -2.32 1.69
C ASP A 223 -0.84 -2.24 2.90
N PHE A 224 -1.45 -1.95 4.05
CA PHE A 224 -0.80 -1.66 5.32
C PHE A 224 -1.49 -2.40 6.48
N ASP A 225 -2.34 -3.41 6.20
CA ASP A 225 -2.98 -4.23 7.24
C ASP A 225 -1.94 -4.76 8.26
N GLU A 226 -0.73 -5.07 7.78
CA GLU A 226 0.36 -5.64 8.55
C GLU A 226 1.41 -4.61 9.05
N THR A 227 1.11 -3.31 8.97
CA THR A 227 2.11 -2.28 9.28
C THR A 227 2.51 -2.24 10.75
N VAL A 228 3.80 -2.42 11.03
CA VAL A 228 4.38 -2.43 12.37
C VAL A 228 5.83 -1.95 12.32
N PRO A 229 6.38 -1.34 13.39
CA PRO A 229 7.82 -1.14 13.50
C PRO A 229 8.56 -2.49 13.51
N GLY A 230 9.61 -2.63 12.71
CA GLY A 230 10.40 -3.86 12.64
C GLY A 230 11.66 -3.74 11.76
N PRO A 231 12.37 -4.85 11.54
CA PRO A 231 13.56 -4.89 10.68
C PRO A 231 13.20 -4.60 9.21
N TRP A 232 13.76 -3.53 8.66
CA TRP A 232 13.55 -3.12 7.26
C TRP A 232 13.89 -4.23 6.25
N GLU A 233 14.74 -5.18 6.63
CA GLU A 233 15.15 -6.31 5.81
C GLU A 233 13.99 -7.26 5.51
N TRP A 234 12.97 -7.33 6.38
CA TRP A 234 11.83 -8.24 6.18
C TRP A 234 11.01 -7.84 4.97
N ASP A 235 10.67 -6.55 4.86
CA ASP A 235 9.94 -6.03 3.69
C ASP A 235 10.79 -6.16 2.41
N LEU A 236 12.10 -5.89 2.47
CA LEU A 236 12.95 -6.03 1.29
C LEU A 236 13.08 -7.49 0.83
N LYS A 237 13.29 -8.44 1.76
CA LYS A 237 13.39 -9.87 1.46
C LYS A 237 12.07 -10.42 0.91
N ARG A 238 10.93 -10.00 1.48
CA ARG A 238 9.59 -10.37 0.99
C ARG A 238 9.34 -9.84 -0.42
N LEU A 239 9.71 -8.58 -0.69
CA LEU A 239 9.58 -8.00 -2.02
C LEU A 239 10.43 -8.78 -3.04
N ALA A 240 11.70 -9.01 -2.72
CA ALA A 240 12.62 -9.72 -3.58
C ALA A 240 12.13 -11.15 -3.91
N ALA A 241 11.71 -11.93 -2.90
CA ALA A 241 11.15 -13.27 -3.12
C ALA A 241 9.89 -13.24 -3.99
N SER A 242 9.03 -12.25 -3.79
CA SER A 242 7.81 -12.10 -4.59
C SER A 242 8.08 -11.78 -6.07
N LEU A 243 9.18 -11.09 -6.37
CA LEU A 243 9.59 -10.77 -7.74
C LEU A 243 10.13 -12.01 -8.46
N VAL A 244 10.83 -12.91 -7.75
CA VAL A 244 11.26 -14.20 -8.32
C VAL A 244 10.03 -15.04 -8.69
N LEU A 245 9.06 -15.17 -7.77
CA LEU A 245 7.83 -15.93 -8.01
C LEU A 245 7.00 -15.32 -9.16
N ALA A 246 6.89 -13.99 -9.22
CA ALA A 246 6.23 -13.32 -10.35
C ALA A 246 6.96 -13.60 -11.68
N GLY A 247 8.30 -13.59 -11.67
CA GLY A 247 9.13 -13.95 -12.82
C GLY A 247 8.87 -15.37 -13.32
N ARG A 248 8.82 -16.34 -12.40
CA ARG A 248 8.49 -17.73 -12.73
C ARG A 248 7.07 -17.86 -13.28
N GLU A 249 6.11 -17.13 -12.74
CA GLU A 249 4.71 -17.14 -13.20
C GLU A 249 4.55 -16.61 -14.64
N ILE A 250 5.31 -15.58 -15.02
CA ILE A 250 5.32 -15.07 -16.41
C ILE A 250 6.20 -15.89 -17.37
N GLY A 251 6.81 -16.99 -16.90
CA GLY A 251 7.70 -17.84 -17.69
C GLY A 251 9.07 -17.22 -17.99
N ALA A 252 9.54 -16.27 -17.17
CA ALA A 252 10.91 -15.78 -17.26
C ALA A 252 11.91 -16.86 -16.82
N ASP A 253 13.11 -16.86 -17.40
CA ASP A 253 14.17 -17.75 -16.95
C ASP A 253 14.68 -17.39 -15.53
N GLU A 254 15.31 -18.36 -14.86
CA GLU A 254 15.82 -18.17 -13.49
C GLU A 254 16.82 -17.00 -13.38
N THR A 255 17.60 -16.75 -14.43
CA THR A 255 18.53 -15.62 -14.49
C THR A 255 17.79 -14.30 -14.43
N THR A 256 16.70 -14.16 -15.19
CA THR A 256 15.87 -12.96 -15.24
C THR A 256 15.09 -12.76 -13.93
N ALA A 257 14.50 -13.83 -13.39
CA ALA A 257 13.79 -13.79 -12.10
C ALA A 257 14.73 -13.39 -10.95
N ARG A 258 15.94 -13.98 -10.88
CA ARG A 258 16.98 -13.60 -9.93
C ARG A 258 17.44 -12.15 -10.14
N ARG A 259 17.61 -11.72 -11.40
CA ARG A 259 18.02 -10.34 -11.72
C ARG A 259 17.01 -9.32 -11.21
N ALA A 260 15.71 -9.57 -11.36
CA ALA A 260 14.67 -8.70 -10.80
C ALA A 260 14.84 -8.53 -9.27
N ALA A 261 15.07 -9.61 -8.52
CA ALA A 261 15.33 -9.53 -7.07
C ALA A 261 16.60 -8.73 -6.74
N PHE A 262 17.69 -8.97 -7.49
CA PHE A 262 18.94 -8.24 -7.38
C PHE A 262 18.75 -6.73 -7.62
N ASP A 263 18.06 -6.38 -8.70
CA ASP A 263 17.87 -5.00 -9.12
C ASP A 263 16.89 -4.23 -8.22
N ALA A 264 15.91 -4.91 -7.62
CA ALA A 264 15.09 -4.33 -6.55
C ALA A 264 15.94 -3.96 -5.32
N ALA A 265 16.79 -4.86 -4.84
CA ALA A 265 17.69 -4.61 -3.70
C ALA A 265 18.72 -3.51 -4.02
N GLY A 266 19.31 -3.56 -5.22
CA GLY A 266 20.23 -2.53 -5.69
C GLY A 266 19.57 -1.15 -5.81
N SER A 267 18.33 -1.11 -6.33
CA SER A 267 17.55 0.13 -6.40
C SER A 267 17.23 0.67 -5.01
N TYR A 268 16.79 -0.18 -4.08
CA TYR A 268 16.58 0.19 -2.69
C TYR A 268 17.83 0.84 -2.07
N ARG A 269 19.00 0.18 -2.21
CA ARG A 269 20.29 0.67 -1.71
C ARG A 269 20.70 2.00 -2.34
N ARG A 270 20.51 2.17 -3.66
CA ARG A 270 20.85 3.42 -4.37
C ARG A 270 19.92 4.55 -3.94
N THR A 271 18.63 4.30 -3.80
CA THR A 271 17.63 5.28 -3.36
C THR A 271 17.91 5.75 -1.93
N MET A 272 18.17 4.83 -0.99
CA MET A 272 18.58 5.20 0.37
C MET A 272 19.81 6.12 0.39
N ARG A 273 20.79 5.83 -0.46
CA ARG A 273 22.00 6.66 -0.59
C ARG A 273 21.70 8.05 -1.14
N THR A 274 20.75 8.18 -2.06
CA THR A 274 20.30 9.47 -2.58
C THR A 274 19.59 10.26 -1.49
N LEU A 275 18.62 9.64 -0.81
CA LEU A 275 17.85 10.27 0.27
C LEU A 275 18.75 10.73 1.42
N ALA A 276 19.79 9.96 1.77
CA ALA A 276 20.77 10.31 2.80
C ALA A 276 21.61 11.57 2.49
N LYS A 277 21.58 12.09 1.26
CA LYS A 277 22.28 13.31 0.85
C LYS A 277 21.37 14.54 0.82
N LEU A 278 20.06 14.34 0.92
CA LEU A 278 19.08 15.42 0.88
C LEU A 278 18.84 15.99 2.29
N PRO A 279 18.48 17.28 2.39
CA PRO A 279 17.85 17.80 3.60
C PRO A 279 16.63 16.95 4.00
N VAL A 280 16.37 16.78 5.30
CA VAL A 280 15.31 15.89 5.81
C VAL A 280 13.94 16.19 5.22
N LEU A 281 13.60 17.48 5.04
CA LEU A 281 12.33 17.87 4.44
C LEU A 281 12.24 17.52 2.94
N ASP A 282 13.34 17.59 2.21
CA ASP A 282 13.40 17.23 0.80
C ASP A 282 13.38 15.70 0.63
N ALA A 283 14.05 14.97 1.53
CA ALA A 283 14.00 13.51 1.57
C ALA A 283 12.57 13.01 1.85
N TRP A 284 11.85 13.67 2.76
CA TRP A 284 10.44 13.37 3.07
C TRP A 284 9.52 13.65 1.88
N ASN A 285 9.75 14.76 1.18
CA ASN A 285 8.93 15.20 0.05
C ASN A 285 9.51 14.83 -1.31
N ALA A 286 10.37 13.79 -1.39
CA ALA A 286 10.89 13.29 -2.65
C ALA A 286 9.76 12.64 -3.48
N VAL A 287 8.87 13.50 -4.00
CA VAL A 287 7.71 13.21 -4.83
C VAL A 287 8.02 13.70 -6.22
N ALA A 288 8.40 12.76 -7.08
CA ALA A 288 8.08 12.85 -8.48
C ALA A 288 8.14 11.44 -9.03
N ASP A 289 6.98 10.86 -9.32
CA ASP A 289 6.87 9.61 -10.07
C ASP A 289 7.63 9.70 -11.40
N ASP A 290 7.64 10.87 -12.04
CA ASP A 290 8.39 11.14 -13.28
C ASP A 290 9.91 11.11 -13.07
N GLN A 291 10.40 11.54 -11.89
CA GLN A 291 11.81 11.42 -11.52
C GLN A 291 12.14 10.00 -11.05
N LEU A 292 11.20 9.27 -10.44
CA LEU A 292 11.41 7.91 -9.94
C LEU A 292 11.50 6.90 -11.10
N VAL A 293 10.69 7.06 -12.15
CA VAL A 293 10.77 6.26 -13.38
C VAL A 293 12.08 6.53 -14.13
N SER A 294 12.47 7.80 -14.27
CA SER A 294 13.75 8.18 -14.89
C SER A 294 14.96 7.72 -14.05
N PHE A 295 14.88 7.84 -12.73
CA PHE A 295 15.91 7.40 -11.78
C PHE A 295 16.04 5.88 -11.72
N ALA A 296 14.91 5.15 -11.80
CA ALA A 296 14.88 3.70 -11.91
C ALA A 296 15.22 3.19 -13.32
N GLN A 297 15.43 4.09 -14.29
CA GLN A 297 15.68 3.75 -15.70
C GLN A 297 14.62 2.79 -16.27
N ALA A 298 13.35 2.99 -15.91
CA ALA A 298 12.26 2.07 -16.21
C ALA A 298 11.52 2.45 -17.51
N HIS A 299 12.24 2.46 -18.63
CA HIS A 299 11.73 2.94 -19.92
C HIS A 299 10.73 1.97 -20.55
N ASP A 300 10.89 0.65 -20.36
CA ASP A 300 10.05 -0.38 -20.95
C ASP A 300 8.70 -0.52 -20.21
N LEU A 301 8.63 -0.03 -18.97
CA LEU A 301 7.41 -0.01 -18.16
C LEU A 301 6.55 1.24 -18.40
N ALA A 302 7.07 2.28 -19.05
CA ALA A 302 6.38 3.57 -19.19
C ALA A 302 4.99 3.44 -19.83
N GLU A 303 4.88 2.69 -20.94
CA GLU A 303 3.59 2.49 -21.62
C GLU A 303 2.61 1.68 -20.76
N ALA A 304 3.10 0.66 -20.04
CA ALA A 304 2.27 -0.13 -19.13
C ALA A 304 1.72 0.74 -17.99
N LEU A 305 2.56 1.58 -17.37
CA LEU A 305 2.12 2.54 -16.35
C LEU A 305 1.14 3.57 -16.88
N GLN A 306 1.32 4.08 -18.11
CA GLN A 306 0.36 4.98 -18.74
C GLN A 306 -1.02 4.33 -18.93
N LYS A 307 -1.05 3.07 -19.39
CA LYS A 307 -2.30 2.30 -19.54
C LYS A 307 -2.98 2.05 -18.19
N VAL A 308 -2.22 1.68 -17.17
CA VAL A 308 -2.73 1.50 -15.80
C VAL A 308 -3.25 2.83 -15.26
N GLY A 309 -2.55 3.94 -15.49
CA GLY A 309 -2.94 5.27 -15.08
C GLY A 309 -4.24 5.74 -15.74
N ALA A 310 -4.37 5.57 -17.06
CA ALA A 310 -5.60 5.90 -17.78
C ALA A 310 -6.82 5.14 -17.24
N LYS A 311 -6.65 3.84 -16.93
CA LYS A 311 -7.69 3.03 -16.27
C LYS A 311 -7.98 3.48 -14.84
N ALA A 312 -6.94 3.85 -14.09
CA ALA A 312 -7.01 4.31 -12.72
C ALA A 312 -7.86 5.59 -12.60
N LEU A 313 -7.72 6.55 -13.53
CA LEU A 313 -8.53 7.77 -13.56
C LEU A 313 -10.04 7.49 -13.61
N GLY A 314 -10.46 6.42 -14.29
CA GLY A 314 -11.85 6.00 -14.36
C GLY A 314 -12.32 5.16 -13.17
N ASN A 315 -11.43 4.70 -12.30
CA ASN A 315 -11.75 3.80 -11.19
C ASN A 315 -12.12 4.60 -9.93
N THR A 316 -13.30 5.23 -9.94
CA THR A 316 -13.81 6.06 -8.84
C THR A 316 -14.95 5.39 -8.06
N GLY A 317 -15.09 5.74 -6.78
CA GLY A 317 -16.26 5.36 -5.97
C GLY A 317 -17.59 5.80 -6.60
N ALA A 318 -17.64 7.01 -7.17
CA ALA A 318 -18.82 7.50 -7.88
C ALA A 318 -19.21 6.64 -9.09
N ARG A 319 -18.24 6.21 -9.91
CA ARG A 319 -18.52 5.30 -11.05
C ARG A 319 -18.97 3.92 -10.57
N PHE A 320 -18.44 3.45 -9.44
CA PHE A 320 -18.91 2.22 -8.81
C PHE A 320 -20.36 2.35 -8.33
N ALA A 321 -20.69 3.42 -7.59
CA ALA A 321 -22.04 3.70 -7.12
C ALA A 321 -23.02 3.75 -8.29
N ALA A 322 -22.74 4.54 -9.33
CA ALA A 322 -23.60 4.67 -10.52
C ALA A 322 -23.93 3.33 -11.23
N LYS A 323 -23.11 2.30 -11.06
CA LYS A 323 -23.33 0.95 -11.63
C LYS A 323 -23.93 -0.05 -10.65
N SER A 324 -23.83 0.22 -9.37
CA SER A 324 -24.07 -0.76 -8.30
C SER A 324 -25.10 -0.26 -7.30
N THR A 325 -25.87 0.77 -7.64
CA THR A 325 -26.95 1.31 -6.80
C THR A 325 -28.21 1.54 -7.62
N VAL A 326 -29.35 1.44 -6.97
CA VAL A 326 -30.68 1.74 -7.51
C VAL A 326 -31.37 2.77 -6.62
N ARG A 327 -32.28 3.53 -7.21
CA ARG A 327 -33.11 4.49 -6.47
C ARG A 327 -34.21 3.75 -5.72
N THR A 328 -34.45 4.11 -4.47
CA THR A 328 -35.53 3.57 -3.64
C THR A 328 -36.81 4.39 -3.80
N GLU A 329 -37.96 3.83 -3.40
CA GLU A 329 -39.28 4.48 -3.55
C GLU A 329 -39.40 5.77 -2.72
N ASP A 330 -38.70 5.85 -1.59
CA ASP A 330 -38.58 7.02 -0.73
C ASP A 330 -37.60 8.08 -1.26
N GLY A 331 -37.03 7.88 -2.45
CA GLY A 331 -36.17 8.82 -3.14
C GLY A 331 -34.67 8.71 -2.80
N GLY A 332 -34.30 7.80 -1.89
CA GLY A 332 -32.92 7.48 -1.53
C GLY A 332 -32.19 6.57 -2.52
N TRP A 333 -31.02 6.09 -2.11
CA TRP A 333 -30.19 5.17 -2.90
C TRP A 333 -29.81 3.92 -2.09
N ARG A 334 -29.87 2.75 -2.72
CA ARG A 334 -29.46 1.46 -2.14
C ARG A 334 -28.53 0.71 -3.08
N PHE A 335 -27.59 -0.06 -2.55
CA PHE A 335 -26.75 -0.95 -3.32
C PHE A 335 -27.53 -2.09 -3.97
N THR A 336 -27.19 -2.42 -5.21
CA THR A 336 -27.70 -3.62 -5.90
C THR A 336 -26.88 -4.83 -5.48
N ALA A 337 -27.52 -5.85 -4.92
CA ALA A 337 -26.85 -7.08 -4.53
C ALA A 337 -26.17 -7.77 -5.73
N ALA A 338 -24.93 -8.19 -5.55
CA ALA A 338 -24.16 -9.04 -6.44
C ALA A 338 -23.32 -10.07 -5.63
N PRO A 339 -23.96 -11.04 -4.95
CA PRO A 339 -23.26 -12.00 -4.09
C PRO A 339 -22.28 -12.90 -4.88
N PRO A 340 -21.16 -13.34 -4.26
CA PRO A 340 -20.70 -12.98 -2.92
C PRO A 340 -19.93 -11.64 -2.89
N VAL A 341 -19.72 -11.00 -4.04
CA VAL A 341 -18.84 -9.82 -4.19
C VAL A 341 -19.38 -8.63 -3.42
N LEU A 342 -20.68 -8.33 -3.56
CA LEU A 342 -21.39 -7.25 -2.88
C LEU A 342 -22.72 -7.82 -2.37
N SER A 343 -22.91 -7.84 -1.06
CA SER A 343 -24.11 -8.45 -0.46
C SER A 343 -24.80 -7.47 0.47
N GLU A 344 -26.12 -7.59 0.55
CA GLU A 344 -26.91 -6.89 1.56
C GLU A 344 -26.51 -7.33 2.97
N VAL A 345 -26.72 -6.45 3.95
CA VAL A 345 -26.51 -6.72 5.36
C VAL A 345 -27.81 -6.50 6.13
N PRO A 346 -28.02 -7.18 7.27
CA PRO A 346 -29.17 -6.89 8.13
C PRO A 346 -29.19 -5.42 8.58
N ASP A 347 -30.38 -4.85 8.75
CA ASP A 347 -30.56 -3.43 9.14
C ASP A 347 -29.81 -3.06 10.43
N ALA A 348 -29.74 -3.99 11.40
CA ALA A 348 -28.97 -3.79 12.62
C ALA A 348 -27.47 -3.57 12.33
N THR A 349 -26.89 -4.35 11.42
CA THR A 349 -25.49 -4.20 10.99
C THR A 349 -25.30 -2.93 10.17
N ALA A 350 -26.22 -2.62 9.25
CA ALA A 350 -26.19 -1.36 8.48
C ALA A 350 -26.19 -0.14 9.42
N GLY A 351 -27.09 -0.14 10.41
CA GLY A 351 -27.19 0.90 11.42
C GLY A 351 -25.93 1.05 12.26
N ALA A 352 -25.33 -0.06 12.72
CA ALA A 352 -24.09 -0.03 13.49
C ALA A 352 -22.91 0.54 12.68
N VAL A 353 -22.75 0.13 11.42
CA VAL A 353 -21.71 0.63 10.52
C VAL A 353 -21.93 2.11 10.21
N ALA A 354 -23.16 2.54 9.91
CA ALA A 354 -23.47 3.95 9.65
C ALA A 354 -23.20 4.83 10.87
N ALA A 355 -23.64 4.41 12.07
CA ALA A 355 -23.40 5.13 13.32
C ALA A 355 -21.91 5.26 13.65
N SER A 356 -21.10 4.28 13.26
CA SER A 356 -19.64 4.31 13.44
C SER A 356 -18.94 5.45 12.67
N LEU A 357 -19.61 6.06 11.68
CA LEU A 357 -19.06 7.22 10.98
C LEU A 357 -18.95 8.45 11.90
N GLY A 358 -19.81 8.58 12.92
CA GLY A 358 -19.73 9.68 13.89
C GLY A 358 -18.38 9.75 14.63
N PRO A 359 -17.93 8.66 15.28
CA PRO A 359 -16.57 8.56 15.82
C PRO A 359 -15.47 8.74 14.78
N TYR A 360 -15.63 8.18 13.57
CA TYR A 360 -14.65 8.32 12.49
C TYR A 360 -14.37 9.77 12.11
N VAL A 361 -15.37 10.66 12.07
CA VAL A 361 -15.17 12.08 11.75
C VAL A 361 -14.11 12.72 12.66
N ARG A 362 -14.03 12.31 13.93
CA ARG A 362 -13.03 12.84 14.88
C ARG A 362 -11.60 12.36 14.61
N THR A 363 -11.42 11.39 13.71
CA THR A 363 -10.12 10.82 13.34
C THR A 363 -9.53 11.42 12.06
N VAL A 364 -10.35 12.14 11.28
CA VAL A 364 -9.89 12.90 10.11
C VAL A 364 -9.58 14.36 10.47
N PRO A 365 -8.74 15.07 9.68
CA PRO A 365 -8.41 16.46 9.93
C PRO A 365 -9.65 17.36 10.08
N ALA A 366 -9.63 18.27 11.06
CA ALA A 366 -10.78 19.08 11.45
C ALA A 366 -11.29 20.00 10.32
N GLU A 367 -10.38 20.47 9.47
CA GLU A 367 -10.68 21.28 8.29
C GLU A 367 -11.56 20.55 7.25
N LEU A 368 -11.63 19.21 7.29
CA LEU A 368 -12.47 18.40 6.39
C LEU A 368 -13.88 18.14 6.95
N HIS A 369 -14.17 18.51 8.19
CA HIS A 369 -15.49 18.26 8.79
C HIS A 369 -16.63 18.97 8.05
N PRO A 370 -16.50 20.25 7.63
CA PRO A 370 -17.54 20.91 6.83
C PRO A 370 -17.75 20.29 5.44
N LEU A 371 -16.77 19.55 4.91
CA LEU A 371 -16.95 18.77 3.68
C LEU A 371 -17.82 17.54 3.97
N LEU A 372 -17.48 16.78 5.01
CA LEU A 372 -18.21 15.57 5.38
C LEU A 372 -19.67 15.87 5.80
N SER A 373 -19.92 17.01 6.44
CA SER A 373 -21.27 17.42 6.86
C SER A 373 -22.23 17.71 5.70
N ARG A 374 -21.74 17.75 4.45
CA ARG A 374 -22.55 17.94 3.24
C ARG A 374 -22.98 16.63 2.60
N TYR A 375 -22.53 15.50 3.12
CA TYR A 375 -22.88 14.18 2.65
C TYR A 375 -23.93 13.53 3.57
N GLN A 376 -24.94 12.93 2.95
CA GLN A 376 -25.94 12.11 3.63
C GLN A 376 -25.58 10.63 3.46
N VAL A 377 -25.66 9.84 4.53
CA VAL A 377 -25.47 8.38 4.47
C VAL A 377 -26.74 7.76 3.90
N GLN A 378 -26.60 6.97 2.84
CA GLN A 378 -27.71 6.39 2.10
C GLN A 378 -27.89 4.89 2.41
N ASP A 379 -26.80 4.12 2.33
CA ASP A 379 -26.88 2.66 2.46
C ASP A 379 -25.54 2.01 2.84
N VAL A 380 -25.60 0.77 3.30
CA VAL A 380 -24.43 -0.04 3.68
C VAL A 380 -24.53 -1.43 3.04
N ALA A 381 -23.44 -1.90 2.45
CA ALA A 381 -23.34 -3.26 1.91
C ALA A 381 -22.05 -3.96 2.34
N PHE A 382 -22.08 -5.28 2.42
CA PHE A 382 -20.90 -6.11 2.65
C PHE A 382 -20.10 -6.28 1.36
N ARG A 383 -18.76 -6.25 1.44
CA ARG A 383 -17.86 -6.33 0.29
C ARG A 383 -16.71 -7.31 0.56
N VAL A 384 -16.61 -8.36 -0.26
CA VAL A 384 -15.47 -9.31 -0.23
C VAL A 384 -14.20 -8.69 -0.86
N VAL A 385 -13.09 -8.59 -0.13
CA VAL A 385 -11.89 -7.86 -0.58
C VAL A 385 -10.62 -8.72 -0.66
N GLY A 386 -9.77 -8.45 -1.67
CA GLY A 386 -8.38 -8.89 -1.75
C GLY A 386 -8.16 -10.40 -1.87
N THR A 387 -6.90 -10.85 -1.72
CA THR A 387 -6.52 -12.27 -1.62
C THR A 387 -6.21 -12.64 -0.17
N GLY A 388 -5.37 -11.85 0.52
CA GLY A 388 -5.03 -12.05 1.93
C GLY A 388 -6.11 -11.59 2.93
N SER A 389 -6.94 -10.61 2.56
CA SER A 389 -8.04 -10.12 3.40
C SER A 389 -9.37 -10.85 3.19
N VAL A 390 -9.41 -11.90 2.35
CA VAL A 390 -10.65 -12.69 2.19
C VAL A 390 -11.03 -13.32 3.53
N GLY A 391 -12.29 -13.16 3.92
CA GLY A 391 -12.78 -13.61 5.22
C GLY A 391 -12.63 -12.60 6.35
N THR A 392 -12.16 -11.37 6.11
CA THR A 392 -12.36 -10.26 7.07
C THR A 392 -13.62 -9.47 6.76
N ARG A 393 -14.18 -8.78 7.77
CA ARG A 393 -15.36 -7.94 7.58
C ARG A 393 -14.98 -6.67 6.84
N SER A 394 -15.64 -6.40 5.72
CA SER A 394 -15.42 -5.17 4.95
C SER A 394 -16.76 -4.67 4.45
N TYR A 395 -17.11 -3.45 4.80
CA TYR A 395 -18.35 -2.79 4.39
C TYR A 395 -18.03 -1.63 3.45
N VAL A 396 -18.96 -1.35 2.55
CA VAL A 396 -19.01 -0.09 1.79
C VAL A 396 -20.20 0.72 2.26
N VAL A 397 -19.99 2.01 2.47
CA VAL A 397 -21.03 2.97 2.86
C VAL A 397 -21.23 3.94 1.72
N LEU A 398 -22.45 4.04 1.22
CA LEU A 398 -22.85 4.99 0.20
C LEU A 398 -23.22 6.32 0.86
N LEU A 399 -22.60 7.40 0.38
CA LEU A 399 -22.98 8.76 0.75
C LEU A 399 -23.29 9.58 -0.50
N THR A 400 -24.20 10.54 -0.39
CA THR A 400 -24.54 11.47 -1.48
C THR A 400 -24.54 12.91 -0.99
N ASP A 401 -24.10 13.83 -1.84
CA ASP A 401 -24.22 15.28 -1.56
C ASP A 401 -25.59 15.83 -2.01
N HIS A 402 -25.80 17.13 -1.81
CA HIS A 402 -27.00 17.86 -2.25
C HIS A 402 -27.31 17.80 -3.77
N ARG A 403 -26.37 17.31 -4.60
CA ARG A 403 -26.54 17.10 -6.05
C ARG A 403 -26.59 15.61 -6.40
N GLU A 404 -26.85 14.76 -5.41
CA GLU A 404 -26.87 13.30 -5.53
C GLU A 404 -25.54 12.72 -6.04
N GLN A 405 -24.42 13.43 -5.89
CA GLN A 405 -23.11 12.92 -6.28
C GLN A 405 -22.56 11.99 -5.21
N ALA A 406 -22.19 10.78 -5.62
CA ALA A 406 -21.82 9.72 -4.71
C ALA A 406 -20.36 9.81 -4.23
N LEU A 407 -20.19 9.68 -2.91
CA LEU A 407 -18.94 9.29 -2.24
C LEU A 407 -19.14 7.90 -1.64
N VAL A 408 -18.19 7.00 -1.84
CA VAL A 408 -18.25 5.66 -1.23
C VAL A 408 -17.07 5.52 -0.28
N LEU A 409 -17.37 5.26 0.99
CA LEU A 409 -16.36 4.93 1.99
C LEU A 409 -16.29 3.42 2.16
N GLN A 410 -15.10 2.91 2.45
CA GLN A 410 -14.87 1.53 2.86
C GLN A 410 -14.54 1.50 4.35
N VAL A 411 -15.27 0.70 5.11
CA VAL A 411 -15.06 0.42 6.54
C VAL A 411 -14.56 -1.03 6.64
N LYS A 412 -13.24 -1.21 6.74
CA LYS A 412 -12.57 -2.52 6.67
C LYS A 412 -12.02 -2.89 8.05
N GLU A 413 -12.33 -4.10 8.50
CA GLU A 413 -11.85 -4.65 9.77
C GLU A 413 -10.32 -4.66 9.78
N ALA A 414 -9.74 -4.09 10.82
CA ALA A 414 -8.31 -4.10 11.06
C ALA A 414 -8.02 -5.13 12.15
N ARG A 415 -7.13 -6.07 11.87
CA ARG A 415 -6.76 -7.14 12.81
C ARG A 415 -5.37 -6.88 13.39
N PRO A 416 -5.00 -7.53 14.51
CA PRO A 416 -3.60 -7.56 14.96
C PRO A 416 -2.69 -8.02 13.83
N SER A 417 -1.54 -7.37 13.68
CA SER A 417 -0.61 -7.78 12.64
C SER A 417 -0.06 -9.17 12.92
N VAL A 418 -0.01 -10.01 11.88
CA VAL A 418 0.56 -11.34 11.91
C VAL A 418 2.07 -11.32 12.15
N LEU A 419 2.74 -10.17 12.02
CA LEU A 419 4.18 -10.02 12.29
C LEU A 419 4.48 -9.95 13.80
N LEU A 420 3.54 -9.53 14.64
CA LEU A 420 3.80 -9.22 16.05
C LEU A 420 4.44 -10.39 16.83
N PRO A 421 3.95 -11.64 16.77
CA PRO A 421 4.57 -12.75 17.50
C PRO A 421 6.01 -13.03 17.03
N HIS A 422 6.28 -12.80 15.75
CA HIS A 422 7.56 -13.10 15.13
C HIS A 422 8.59 -11.99 15.39
N LEU A 423 8.16 -10.73 15.48
CA LEU A 423 9.01 -9.61 15.87
C LEU A 423 9.55 -9.79 17.29
N ALA A 424 8.68 -10.21 18.22
CA ALA A 424 9.09 -10.52 19.59
C ALA A 424 10.15 -11.64 19.60
N ARG A 425 9.92 -12.72 18.83
CA ARG A 425 10.88 -13.82 18.66
C ARG A 425 12.22 -13.36 18.06
N ALA A 426 12.18 -12.40 17.13
CA ALA A 426 13.38 -11.83 16.50
C ALA A 426 14.11 -10.81 17.40
N GLY A 427 13.66 -10.59 18.64
CA GLY A 427 14.28 -9.67 19.59
C GLY A 427 13.96 -8.19 19.34
N PHE A 428 12.94 -7.89 18.53
CA PHE A 428 12.46 -6.54 18.33
C PHE A 428 11.41 -6.18 19.40
N PRO A 429 11.45 -4.95 19.94
CA PRO A 429 10.50 -4.54 20.96
C PRO A 429 9.09 -4.51 20.38
N VAL A 430 8.24 -5.40 20.87
CA VAL A 430 6.80 -5.35 20.65
C VAL A 430 6.22 -4.70 21.91
N THR A 431 5.71 -3.48 21.77
CA THR A 431 5.02 -2.84 22.89
C THR A 431 3.69 -3.57 23.09
N GLU A 432 3.43 -4.05 24.30
CA GLU A 432 2.10 -4.53 24.67
C GLU A 432 1.08 -3.46 24.25
N PRO A 433 -0.02 -3.83 23.58
CA PRO A 433 -1.02 -2.86 23.17
C PRO A 433 -1.45 -2.09 24.43
N ALA A 434 -1.28 -0.76 24.41
CA ALA A 434 -1.85 0.08 25.45
C ALA A 434 -3.34 -0.25 25.61
N GLN A 435 -3.92 0.00 26.78
CA GLN A 435 -5.30 -0.36 27.07
C GLN A 435 -6.31 0.31 26.09
N ASP A 436 -5.88 1.35 25.37
CA ASP A 436 -6.58 2.07 24.31
C ASP A 436 -6.07 1.76 22.88
N ALA A 437 -5.26 0.72 22.70
CA ALA A 437 -4.76 0.32 21.40
C ALA A 437 -5.89 -0.08 20.45
N HIS A 438 -5.86 0.47 19.24
CA HIS A 438 -6.90 0.28 18.24
C HIS A 438 -6.24 -0.11 16.91
N GLU A 439 -6.47 -1.31 16.40
CA GLU A 439 -5.81 -1.82 15.19
C GLU A 439 -6.06 -0.94 13.96
N GLY A 440 -7.26 -0.36 13.83
CA GLY A 440 -7.54 0.63 12.77
C GLY A 440 -6.64 1.87 12.86
N ARG A 441 -6.29 2.31 14.08
CA ARG A 441 -5.37 3.44 14.31
C ARG A 441 -3.94 3.04 13.94
N ARG A 442 -3.51 1.81 14.27
CA ARG A 442 -2.20 1.27 13.87
C ARG A 442 -2.05 1.33 12.35
N VAL A 443 -3.01 0.76 11.61
CA VAL A 443 -2.95 0.71 10.15
C VAL A 443 -2.92 2.12 9.55
N VAL A 444 -3.82 3.00 9.99
CA VAL A 444 -3.91 4.37 9.46
C VAL A 444 -2.65 5.18 9.73
N LEU A 445 -2.11 5.13 10.96
CA LEU A 445 -0.90 5.88 11.29
C LEU A 445 0.35 5.29 10.65
N GLY A 446 0.45 3.96 10.53
CA GLY A 446 1.54 3.31 9.79
C GLY A 446 1.53 3.70 8.31
N GLN A 447 0.36 3.67 7.67
CA GLN A 447 0.20 4.14 6.29
C GLN A 447 0.61 5.62 6.13
N LYS A 448 0.14 6.52 7.01
CA LYS A 448 0.51 7.96 6.98
C LYS A 448 1.98 8.22 7.24
N ARG A 449 2.67 7.34 7.96
CA ARG A 449 4.13 7.42 8.18
C ARG A 449 4.92 7.00 6.95
N MET A 450 4.44 6.00 6.21
CA MET A 450 5.18 5.42 5.09
C MET A 450 4.88 6.07 3.74
N GLN A 451 3.66 6.56 3.53
CA GLN A 451 3.28 7.20 2.27
C GLN A 451 3.56 8.70 2.32
N VAL A 452 4.03 9.25 1.20
CA VAL A 452 4.18 10.72 1.08
C VAL A 452 2.82 11.40 0.92
N VAL A 453 1.93 10.75 0.18
CA VAL A 453 0.55 11.20 -0.02
C VAL A 453 -0.36 10.03 0.35
N SER A 454 -1.20 10.23 1.35
CA SER A 454 -2.27 9.31 1.71
C SER A 454 -3.64 9.90 1.35
N ASP A 455 -4.65 9.04 1.36
CA ASP A 455 -6.05 9.46 1.30
C ASP A 455 -6.38 10.47 2.42
N THR A 456 -6.92 11.64 2.05
CA THR A 456 -7.28 12.71 2.99
C THR A 456 -8.40 12.31 3.95
N LEU A 457 -9.24 11.34 3.55
CA LEU A 457 -10.32 10.76 4.35
C LEU A 457 -9.90 9.46 5.05
N LEU A 458 -8.59 9.18 5.15
CA LEU A 458 -8.08 8.03 5.88
C LEU A 458 -8.20 8.24 7.40
N GLY A 459 -9.06 7.44 8.03
CA GLY A 459 -9.36 7.46 9.46
C GLY A 459 -9.70 6.06 9.99
N TRP A 460 -10.19 5.96 11.22
CA TRP A 460 -10.55 4.68 11.85
C TRP A 460 -11.82 4.80 12.68
N THR A 461 -12.45 3.67 12.98
CA THR A 461 -13.63 3.59 13.84
C THR A 461 -13.78 2.21 14.47
N THR A 462 -14.76 2.06 15.36
CA THR A 462 -15.13 0.79 15.98
C THR A 462 -16.56 0.45 15.57
N VAL A 463 -16.78 -0.79 15.10
CA VAL A 463 -18.11 -1.35 14.85
C VAL A 463 -18.23 -2.60 15.71
N ASP A 464 -19.26 -2.70 16.55
CA ASP A 464 -19.51 -3.87 17.42
C ASP A 464 -18.26 -4.34 18.20
N LYS A 465 -17.54 -3.38 18.79
CA LYS A 465 -16.29 -3.57 19.57
C LYS A 465 -15.08 -4.03 18.75
N LEU A 466 -15.22 -4.22 17.44
CA LEU A 466 -14.12 -4.56 16.55
C LEU A 466 -13.52 -3.28 15.92
N PRO A 467 -12.19 -3.20 15.79
CA PRO A 467 -11.52 -2.06 15.19
C PRO A 467 -11.55 -2.10 13.65
N TYR A 468 -11.80 -0.94 13.03
CA TYR A 468 -11.86 -0.76 11.58
C TYR A 468 -11.01 0.42 11.13
N GLN A 469 -10.44 0.32 9.93
CA GLN A 469 -9.98 1.47 9.17
C GLN A 469 -11.10 1.98 8.25
N VAL A 470 -11.10 3.27 7.97
CA VAL A 470 -12.03 3.95 7.06
C VAL A 470 -11.23 4.67 5.98
N ARG A 471 -11.58 4.47 4.72
CA ARG A 471 -10.94 5.11 3.56
C ARG A 471 -11.91 5.30 2.40
N GLN A 472 -11.57 6.11 1.43
CA GLN A 472 -12.32 6.19 0.17
C GLN A 472 -12.25 4.86 -0.59
N PHE A 473 -13.40 4.35 -1.00
CA PHE A 473 -13.49 3.19 -1.86
C PHE A 473 -13.20 3.59 -3.30
N ARG A 474 -12.21 2.94 -3.93
CA ARG A 474 -11.76 3.23 -5.31
C ARG A 474 -11.41 4.72 -5.49
N ASN A 475 -10.36 5.19 -4.82
CA ASN A 475 -9.79 6.52 -5.04
C ASN A 475 -8.81 6.51 -6.24
N ARG A 476 -9.36 6.39 -7.46
CA ARG A 476 -8.57 6.28 -8.71
C ARG A 476 -7.52 5.17 -8.65
N LYS A 477 -7.89 4.02 -8.08
CA LYS A 477 -6.95 2.92 -7.82
C LYS A 477 -6.54 2.23 -9.12
N GLY A 478 -5.25 2.16 -9.40
CA GLY A 478 -4.65 1.31 -10.41
C GLY A 478 -3.67 0.35 -9.77
N SER A 479 -3.64 -0.91 -10.19
CA SER A 479 -2.63 -1.88 -9.76
C SER A 479 -1.92 -2.40 -10.99
N VAL A 480 -0.59 -2.51 -10.90
CA VAL A 480 0.18 -3.31 -11.86
C VAL A 480 0.01 -4.76 -11.43
N ASP A 481 -0.31 -5.63 -12.39
CA ASP A 481 -0.31 -7.07 -12.16
C ASP A 481 1.07 -7.61 -12.56
N PRO A 482 1.94 -7.99 -11.60
CA PRO A 482 3.29 -8.45 -11.91
C PRO A 482 3.28 -9.72 -12.77
N ALA A 483 2.24 -10.55 -12.64
CA ALA A 483 2.06 -11.77 -13.41
C ALA A 483 1.55 -11.54 -14.85
N ALA A 484 1.30 -10.28 -15.24
CA ALA A 484 0.94 -9.90 -16.60
C ALA A 484 2.03 -9.06 -17.30
N LEU A 485 3.19 -8.89 -16.65
CA LEU A 485 4.32 -8.16 -17.20
C LEU A 485 5.12 -9.01 -18.19
N LEU A 486 5.75 -8.34 -19.16
CA LEU A 486 6.80 -8.96 -19.97
C LEU A 486 8.10 -9.08 -19.16
N PRO A 487 9.00 -10.03 -19.47
CA PRO A 487 10.25 -10.21 -18.73
C PRO A 487 11.12 -8.94 -18.59
N GLY A 488 11.23 -8.12 -19.64
CA GLY A 488 11.93 -6.82 -19.56
C GLY A 488 11.22 -5.80 -18.66
N GLN A 489 9.89 -5.83 -18.63
CA GLN A 489 9.08 -4.95 -17.77
C GLN A 489 9.16 -5.35 -16.29
N LEU A 490 9.38 -6.63 -15.99
CA LEU A 490 9.53 -7.11 -14.62
C LEU A 490 10.76 -6.49 -13.95
N ASP A 491 11.86 -6.38 -14.67
CA ASP A 491 13.11 -5.80 -14.15
C ASP A 491 12.96 -4.29 -13.89
N ASP A 492 12.37 -3.55 -14.83
CA ASP A 492 11.98 -2.15 -14.64
C ASP A 492 11.06 -1.96 -13.42
N TYR A 493 10.08 -2.85 -13.28
CA TYR A 493 9.16 -2.86 -12.16
C TYR A 493 9.85 -3.16 -10.83
N ALA A 494 10.79 -4.10 -10.83
CA ALA A 494 11.61 -4.41 -9.66
C ALA A 494 12.41 -3.20 -9.18
N ARG A 495 13.04 -2.46 -10.10
CA ARG A 495 13.77 -1.23 -9.76
C ARG A 495 12.86 -0.15 -9.19
N ILE A 496 11.67 0.06 -9.76
CA ILE A 496 10.69 1.04 -9.25
C ILE A 496 10.21 0.63 -7.85
N THR A 497 9.77 -0.61 -7.66
CA THR A 497 9.25 -1.08 -6.37
C THR A 497 10.31 -1.07 -5.27
N GLY A 498 11.57 -1.40 -5.59
CA GLY A 498 12.70 -1.25 -4.67
C GLY A 498 12.97 0.21 -4.26
N ALA A 499 12.85 1.16 -5.20
CA ALA A 499 12.98 2.58 -4.90
C ALA A 499 11.82 3.13 -4.06
N LEU A 500 10.58 2.72 -4.35
CA LEU A 500 9.40 3.10 -3.58
C LEU A 500 9.48 2.59 -2.14
N LEU A 501 9.91 1.34 -1.95
CA LEU A 501 10.09 0.77 -0.62
C LEU A 501 11.19 1.51 0.16
N ALA A 502 12.29 1.88 -0.49
CA ALA A 502 13.34 2.69 0.15
C ALA A 502 12.83 4.05 0.60
N ARG A 503 12.04 4.73 -0.22
CA ARG A 503 11.39 6.00 0.16
C ARG A 503 10.49 5.83 1.37
N ALA A 504 9.63 4.81 1.36
CA ALA A 504 8.71 4.54 2.46
C ALA A 504 9.44 4.26 3.79
N HIS A 505 10.50 3.46 3.77
CA HIS A 505 11.31 3.22 4.96
C HIS A 505 12.06 4.47 5.45
N ALA A 506 12.53 5.33 4.53
CA ALA A 506 13.28 6.54 4.88
C ALA A 506 12.49 7.56 5.70
N HIS A 507 11.15 7.46 5.72
CA HIS A 507 10.32 8.32 6.57
C HIS A 507 10.43 7.98 8.06
N THR A 508 10.86 6.77 8.40
CA THR A 508 10.86 6.27 9.79
C THR A 508 12.20 5.69 10.22
N ALA A 509 13.09 5.39 9.28
CA ALA A 509 14.47 5.01 9.52
C ALA A 509 15.44 6.02 8.92
N ASP A 510 16.52 6.32 9.63
CA ASP A 510 17.56 7.22 9.16
C ASP A 510 18.23 6.67 7.88
N PRO A 511 18.11 7.34 6.73
CA PRO A 511 18.71 6.89 5.48
C PRO A 511 20.24 6.80 5.55
N GLY A 512 20.88 7.63 6.38
CA GLY A 512 22.32 7.61 6.63
C GLY A 512 22.77 6.31 7.29
N LEU A 513 21.98 5.78 8.23
CA LEU A 513 22.25 4.54 8.95
C LEU A 513 22.15 3.34 8.01
N ILE A 514 21.05 3.24 7.26
CA ILE A 514 20.83 2.17 6.27
C ILE A 514 21.87 2.26 5.15
N THR A 515 22.16 3.45 4.63
CA THR A 515 23.22 3.65 3.63
C THR A 515 24.60 3.24 4.14
N GLY A 516 24.89 3.57 5.40
CA GLY A 516 26.10 3.16 6.11
C GLY A 516 26.25 1.65 6.15
N TYR A 517 25.16 0.94 6.44
CA TYR A 517 25.11 -0.53 6.43
C TYR A 517 25.22 -1.10 5.01
N CYS A 518 24.34 -0.74 4.09
CA CYS A 518 24.29 -1.32 2.73
C CYS A 518 25.61 -1.09 1.97
N GLY A 519 26.23 0.09 2.11
CA GLY A 519 27.52 0.39 1.48
C GLY A 519 27.45 0.77 0.02
N LYS A 520 28.59 0.68 -0.68
CA LYS A 520 28.75 1.12 -2.07
C LYS A 520 28.57 0.01 -3.11
N ASN A 521 29.05 -1.19 -2.81
CA ASN A 521 29.03 -2.36 -3.69
C ASN A 521 27.75 -3.19 -3.55
N GLU A 522 27.65 -4.25 -4.34
CA GLU A 522 26.46 -5.08 -4.55
C GLU A 522 26.36 -6.28 -3.62
N ALA A 523 27.19 -6.37 -2.58
CA ALA A 523 27.22 -7.54 -1.68
C ALA A 523 25.88 -7.81 -0.99
N LEU A 524 25.13 -6.76 -0.62
CA LEU A 524 23.78 -6.92 -0.09
C LEU A 524 22.80 -7.38 -1.18
N ASP A 525 22.92 -6.81 -2.38
CA ASP A 525 22.02 -7.04 -3.50
C ASP A 525 22.11 -8.52 -3.94
N GLU A 526 23.33 -9.06 -4.05
CA GLU A 526 23.58 -10.49 -4.30
C GLU A 526 23.01 -11.39 -3.21
N ALA A 527 23.20 -11.00 -1.94
CA ALA A 527 22.75 -11.78 -0.80
C ALA A 527 21.21 -11.85 -0.75
N VAL A 528 20.54 -10.72 -0.96
CA VAL A 528 19.07 -10.67 -1.02
C VAL A 528 18.54 -11.43 -2.24
N ALA A 529 19.21 -11.35 -3.40
CA ALA A 529 18.83 -12.12 -4.58
C ALA A 529 18.98 -13.64 -4.35
N ALA A 530 20.04 -14.08 -3.69
CA ALA A 530 20.23 -15.49 -3.31
C ALA A 530 19.16 -15.97 -2.32
N PHE A 531 18.86 -15.17 -1.30
CA PHE A 531 17.75 -15.43 -0.39
C PHE A 531 16.41 -15.53 -1.13
N ALA A 532 16.14 -14.59 -2.04
CA ALA A 532 14.88 -14.52 -2.76
C ALA A 532 14.60 -15.78 -3.59
N VAL A 533 15.62 -16.32 -4.27
CA VAL A 533 15.51 -17.58 -5.01
C VAL A 533 15.24 -18.75 -4.06
N ALA A 534 16.05 -18.90 -2.99
CA ALA A 534 15.86 -19.98 -2.02
C ALA A 534 14.48 -19.92 -1.33
N TYR A 535 13.99 -18.71 -1.06
CA TYR A 535 12.68 -18.51 -0.44
C TYR A 535 11.53 -18.72 -1.43
N ALA A 536 11.72 -18.43 -2.72
CA ALA A 536 10.77 -18.78 -3.77
C ALA A 536 10.60 -20.31 -3.85
N ASP A 537 11.69 -21.07 -3.82
CA ASP A 537 11.66 -22.54 -3.79
C ASP A 537 10.92 -23.07 -2.54
N ARG A 538 11.17 -22.47 -1.37
CA ARG A 538 10.43 -22.80 -0.14
C ARG A 538 8.94 -22.51 -0.26
N THR A 539 8.59 -21.38 -0.88
CA THR A 539 7.19 -20.98 -1.10
C THR A 539 6.48 -21.96 -2.04
N GLU A 540 7.13 -22.41 -3.10
CA GLU A 540 6.59 -23.42 -4.01
C GLU A 540 6.35 -24.76 -3.31
N ALA A 541 7.28 -25.18 -2.44
CA ALA A 541 7.11 -26.38 -1.64
C ALA A 541 5.95 -26.24 -0.62
N ASP A 542 5.83 -25.10 0.07
CA ASP A 542 4.71 -24.83 0.98
C ASP A 542 3.35 -24.75 0.25
N HIS A 543 3.36 -24.20 -0.98
CA HIS A 543 2.18 -24.18 -1.84
C HIS A 543 1.79 -25.60 -2.28
N ALA A 544 2.76 -26.45 -2.60
CA ALA A 544 2.50 -27.86 -2.91
C ALA A 544 1.87 -28.60 -1.72
N ASP A 545 2.30 -28.31 -0.48
CA ASP A 545 1.71 -28.84 0.75
C ASP A 545 0.25 -28.39 0.92
N LEU A 546 -0.05 -27.11 0.66
CA LEU A 546 -1.42 -26.61 0.63
C LEU A 546 -2.28 -27.35 -0.40
N LEU A 547 -1.78 -27.52 -1.63
CA LEU A 547 -2.50 -28.23 -2.68
C LEU A 547 -2.75 -29.70 -2.31
N ALA A 548 -1.80 -30.35 -1.64
CA ALA A 548 -1.96 -31.70 -1.14
C ALA A 548 -3.06 -31.78 -0.06
N ALA A 549 -3.08 -30.84 0.88
CA ALA A 549 -4.12 -30.77 1.91
C ALA A 549 -5.52 -30.50 1.34
N ILE A 550 -5.63 -29.66 0.30
CA ILE A 550 -6.90 -29.42 -0.41
C ILE A 550 -7.37 -30.70 -1.12
N ARG A 551 -6.48 -31.37 -1.86
CA ARG A 551 -6.83 -32.65 -2.54
C ARG A 551 -7.22 -33.76 -1.57
N ALA A 552 -6.62 -33.78 -0.39
CA ALA A 552 -6.97 -34.73 0.68
C ALA A 552 -8.27 -34.37 1.43
N GLY A 553 -8.91 -33.24 1.11
CA GLY A 553 -10.14 -32.78 1.76
C GLY A 553 -9.94 -32.21 3.18
N ARG A 554 -8.70 -31.98 3.63
CA ARG A 554 -8.42 -31.37 4.93
C ARG A 554 -8.78 -29.89 4.96
N LEU A 555 -8.60 -29.19 3.83
CA LEU A 555 -8.88 -27.77 3.68
C LEU A 555 -9.90 -27.53 2.55
N PRO A 556 -11.04 -26.86 2.80
CA PRO A 556 -12.02 -26.58 1.76
C PRO A 556 -11.53 -25.45 0.86
N ALA A 557 -11.62 -25.59 -0.47
CA ALA A 557 -11.22 -24.55 -1.41
C ALA A 557 -12.24 -24.37 -2.52
N GLU A 558 -12.54 -23.12 -2.87
CA GLU A 558 -13.41 -22.74 -3.99
C GLU A 558 -12.59 -22.04 -5.07
N HIS A 559 -12.44 -22.67 -6.23
CA HIS A 559 -11.61 -22.16 -7.32
C HIS A 559 -12.39 -21.23 -8.25
N GLY A 560 -11.73 -20.21 -8.80
CA GLY A 560 -12.28 -19.36 -9.87
C GLY A 560 -13.14 -18.16 -9.41
N VAL A 561 -13.08 -17.79 -8.12
CA VAL A 561 -13.89 -16.72 -7.51
C VAL A 561 -13.10 -15.45 -7.19
#